data_AF-A0A956MRV9-F1
#
_entry.id   AF-A0A956MRV9-F1
#
_cell.length_a   1.000
_cell.length_b   1.000
_cell.length_c   1.000
_cell.angle_alpha   90.00
_cell.angle_beta   90.00
_cell.angle_gamma   90.00
#
_symmetry.space_group_name_H-M   'P 1'
#
loop_
_entity.id
_entity.type
_entity.pdbx_description
1 polymer ?
#
loop_
_entity_poly.entity_id
_entity_poly.type
_entity_poly.pdbx_seq_one_letter_code
_entity_poly.pdbx_strand_id
1 'polypeptide(L)'
;MPNDKLKSKFAQRQFVANMGDRFVFMDAKPKQTDMDKFAGAVPRLAETMVRAELKKSNVRGLESIAWSTDSATDLLDYIRIRVGRNTVRAGNNVIRKEWARNNIGIDLAQLLEDLRDQAIKHLGNSAGANAIRELHLELCREFIKHLVGYFEFEISGVKNG
;
A
#
# COMPACT_ATOMS: atom_id res chain seq x y z
N MET A 1 -1.37 29.94 21.71
CA MET A 1 -1.89 29.27 20.49
C MET A 1 -1.42 27.80 20.40
N PRO A 2 -1.99 26.85 21.16
CA PRO A 2 -1.75 25.41 21.00
C PRO A 2 -2.85 24.66 20.20
N ASN A 3 -4.00 25.28 19.97
CA ASN A 3 -5.23 24.60 19.52
C ASN A 3 -5.19 24.23 18.01
N ASP A 4 -4.54 25.03 17.17
CA ASP A 4 -4.57 24.83 15.70
C ASP A 4 -3.66 23.68 15.23
N LYS A 5 -2.52 23.46 15.90
CA LYS A 5 -1.64 22.31 15.62
C LYS A 5 -2.32 20.98 16.00
N LEU A 6 -3.06 20.96 17.10
CA LEU A 6 -3.83 19.80 17.54
C LEU A 6 -4.97 19.47 16.58
N LYS A 7 -5.73 20.48 16.13
CA LYS A 7 -6.78 20.32 15.11
C LYS A 7 -6.22 19.80 13.78
N SER A 8 -5.08 20.33 13.33
CA SER A 8 -4.42 19.88 12.11
C SER A 8 -3.97 18.41 12.20
N LYS A 9 -3.36 18.00 13.31
CA LYS A 9 -3.00 16.58 13.53
C LYS A 9 -4.21 15.65 13.60
N PHE A 10 -5.31 16.10 14.21
CA PHE A 10 -6.54 15.33 14.26
C PHE A 10 -7.15 15.14 12.86
N ALA A 11 -7.21 16.21 12.06
CA ALA A 11 -7.70 16.14 10.68
C ALA A 11 -6.87 15.18 9.82
N GLN A 12 -5.55 15.21 9.96
CA GLN A 12 -4.65 14.31 9.25
C GLN A 12 -4.88 12.84 9.64
N ARG A 13 -4.99 12.55 10.94
CA ARG A 13 -5.30 11.19 11.42
C ARG A 13 -6.65 10.69 10.93
N GLN A 14 -7.66 11.54 10.96
CA GLN A 14 -8.99 11.19 10.44
C GLN A 14 -8.92 10.90 8.95
N PHE A 15 -8.15 11.69 8.18
CA PHE A 15 -7.95 11.44 6.76
C PHE A 15 -7.25 10.09 6.49
N VAL A 16 -6.17 9.78 7.21
CA VAL A 16 -5.48 8.49 7.09
C VAL A 16 -6.43 7.32 7.42
N ALA A 17 -7.22 7.43 8.49
CA ALA A 17 -8.21 6.41 8.86
C ALA A 17 -9.28 6.22 7.76
N ASN A 18 -9.83 7.32 7.23
CA ASN A 18 -10.81 7.24 6.14
C ASN A 18 -10.22 6.62 4.86
N MET A 19 -8.93 6.84 4.60
CA MET A 19 -8.23 6.17 3.51
C MET A 19 -8.04 4.68 3.81
N GLY A 20 -7.72 4.32 5.05
CA GLY A 20 -7.70 2.94 5.54
C GLY A 20 -8.99 2.18 5.23
N ASP A 21 -10.13 2.77 5.58
CA ASP A 21 -11.46 2.19 5.28
C ASP A 21 -11.64 1.98 3.77
N ARG A 22 -11.26 2.96 2.95
CA ARG A 22 -11.34 2.85 1.48
C ARG A 22 -10.45 1.75 0.91
N PHE A 23 -9.24 1.58 1.44
CA PHE A 23 -8.35 0.52 1.00
C PHE A 23 -9.00 -0.87 1.15
N VAL A 24 -9.81 -1.02 2.18
CA VAL A 24 -10.45 -2.27 2.58
C VAL A 24 -11.80 -2.49 1.89
N PHE A 25 -12.67 -1.49 1.86
CA PHE A 25 -14.05 -1.66 1.39
C PHE A 25 -14.17 -1.39 -0.12
N MET A 26 -14.82 -2.31 -0.83
CA MET A 26 -15.26 -2.07 -2.22
C MET A 26 -16.50 -1.17 -2.19
N ASP A 27 -16.43 0.00 -2.81
CA ASP A 27 -17.62 0.84 -2.97
C ASP A 27 -18.65 0.12 -3.85
N ALA A 28 -19.88 -0.05 -3.35
CA ALA A 28 -20.97 -0.74 -4.05
C ALA A 28 -21.43 -0.02 -5.34
N LYS A 29 -20.97 1.22 -5.56
CA LYS A 29 -21.19 1.98 -6.79
C LYS A 29 -19.91 2.76 -7.11
N PRO A 30 -19.14 2.40 -8.15
CA PRO A 30 -17.99 3.19 -8.55
C PRO A 30 -18.48 4.59 -8.93
N LYS A 31 -18.17 5.58 -8.11
CA LYS A 31 -18.32 6.98 -8.51
C LYS A 31 -17.05 7.29 -9.26
N GLN A 32 -17.12 7.18 -10.58
CA GLN A 32 -16.04 7.40 -11.54
C GLN A 32 -15.18 8.63 -11.18
N THR A 33 -14.22 8.41 -10.29
CA THR A 33 -13.36 9.43 -9.68
C THR A 33 -11.99 8.79 -9.46
N ASP A 34 -10.93 9.60 -9.45
CA ASP A 34 -9.54 9.16 -9.23
C ASP A 34 -9.32 8.35 -7.93
N MET A 35 -10.30 8.35 -7.03
CA MET A 35 -10.30 7.63 -5.76
C MET A 35 -10.67 6.14 -5.90
N ASP A 36 -11.33 5.75 -7.00
CA ASP A 36 -11.83 4.38 -7.21
C ASP A 36 -10.69 3.36 -7.25
N LYS A 37 -9.47 3.78 -7.65
CA LYS A 37 -8.31 2.88 -7.73
C LYS A 37 -7.91 2.26 -6.39
N PHE A 38 -8.21 2.95 -5.29
CA PHE A 38 -7.88 2.48 -3.94
C PHE A 38 -8.99 1.65 -3.31
N ALA A 39 -10.24 1.81 -3.77
CA ALA A 39 -11.41 1.15 -3.19
C ALA A 39 -11.26 -0.38 -3.25
N GLY A 40 -11.17 -1.02 -2.09
CA GLY A 40 -10.98 -2.48 -1.96
C GLY A 40 -9.68 -3.00 -2.58
N ALA A 41 -8.65 -2.14 -2.73
CA ALA A 41 -7.37 -2.57 -3.29
C ALA A 41 -6.63 -3.57 -2.39
N VAL A 42 -6.78 -3.45 -1.06
CA VAL A 42 -6.17 -4.35 -0.08
C VAL A 42 -6.63 -5.80 -0.25
N PRO A 43 -7.94 -6.13 -0.19
CA PRO A 43 -8.38 -7.51 -0.34
C PRO A 43 -7.97 -8.10 -1.70
N ARG A 44 -8.13 -7.35 -2.80
CA ARG A 44 -7.74 -7.81 -4.14
C ARG A 44 -6.24 -8.16 -4.24
N LEU A 45 -5.38 -7.30 -3.70
CA LEU A 45 -3.94 -7.57 -3.70
C LEU A 45 -3.58 -8.74 -2.78
N ALA A 46 -4.18 -8.82 -1.58
CA ALA A 46 -3.95 -9.90 -0.64
C ALA A 46 -4.32 -11.27 -1.25
N GLU A 47 -5.48 -11.38 -1.87
CA GLU A 47 -5.90 -12.59 -2.59
C GLU A 47 -4.90 -12.95 -3.70
N THR A 48 -4.46 -11.96 -4.47
CA THR A 48 -3.48 -12.17 -5.55
C THR A 48 -2.13 -12.64 -4.99
N MET A 49 -1.70 -12.09 -3.86
CA MET A 49 -0.49 -12.53 -3.14
C MET A 49 -0.60 -13.98 -2.67
N VAL A 50 -1.74 -14.39 -2.11
CA VAL A 50 -1.96 -15.78 -1.68
C VAL A 50 -1.95 -16.72 -2.88
N ARG A 51 -2.63 -16.37 -3.99
CA ARG A 51 -2.63 -17.17 -5.22
C ARG A 51 -1.24 -17.27 -5.88
N ALA A 52 -0.40 -16.26 -5.69
CA ALA A 52 0.99 -16.30 -6.13
C ALA A 52 1.92 -17.05 -5.18
N GLU A 53 1.38 -17.59 -4.08
CA GLU A 53 2.09 -18.34 -3.05
C GLU A 53 3.19 -17.51 -2.39
N LEU A 54 2.93 -16.21 -2.21
CA LEU A 54 3.84 -15.35 -1.46
C LEU A 54 4.00 -15.88 -0.03
N LYS A 55 5.23 -15.95 0.47
CA LYS A 55 5.47 -16.40 1.84
C LYS A 55 5.08 -15.32 2.85
N LYS A 56 4.50 -15.72 3.98
CA LYS A 56 4.22 -14.84 5.13
C LYS A 56 5.43 -13.98 5.54
N SER A 57 6.63 -14.56 5.53
CA SER A 57 7.87 -13.86 5.85
C SER A 57 8.17 -12.69 4.90
N ASN A 58 7.79 -12.80 3.62
CA ASN A 58 8.00 -11.73 2.64
C ASN A 58 7.10 -10.52 2.95
N VAL A 59 5.83 -10.78 3.27
CA VAL A 59 4.83 -9.74 3.58
C VAL A 59 5.13 -9.09 4.93
N ARG A 60 5.50 -9.86 5.96
CA ARG A 60 5.96 -9.31 7.26
C ARG A 60 7.26 -8.53 7.13
N GLY A 61 8.16 -8.92 6.23
CA GLY A 61 9.37 -8.15 5.93
C GLY A 61 9.05 -6.75 5.36
N LEU A 62 8.01 -6.64 4.52
CA LEU A 62 7.55 -5.35 4.01
C LEU A 62 6.98 -4.48 5.15
N GLU A 63 6.14 -5.06 6.00
CA GLU A 63 5.57 -4.35 7.16
C GLU A 63 6.65 -3.83 8.11
N SER A 64 7.65 -4.67 8.42
CA SER A 64 8.76 -4.29 9.29
C SER A 64 9.48 -3.04 8.77
N ILE A 65 9.69 -2.95 7.46
CA ILE A 65 10.37 -1.79 6.86
C ILE A 65 9.45 -0.58 6.82
N ALA A 66 8.15 -0.76 6.55
CA ALA A 66 7.16 0.31 6.62
C ALA A 66 7.23 1.05 7.96
N TRP A 67 7.44 0.34 9.07
CA TRP A 67 7.53 0.93 10.41
C TRP A 67 8.93 1.39 10.81
N SER A 68 9.99 0.96 10.13
CA SER A 68 11.37 1.34 10.47
C SER A 68 11.96 2.44 9.58
N THR A 69 11.44 2.65 8.37
CA THR A 69 11.92 3.71 7.46
C THR A 69 11.25 5.04 7.73
N ASP A 70 11.95 6.13 7.45
CA ASP A 70 11.41 7.49 7.38
C ASP A 70 11.10 7.93 5.93
N SER A 71 11.19 7.02 4.95
CA SER A 71 11.05 7.33 3.53
C SER A 71 10.17 6.33 2.79
N ALA A 72 9.17 6.84 2.08
CA ALA A 72 8.37 5.99 1.18
C ALA A 72 9.22 5.41 0.04
N THR A 73 10.31 6.09 -0.37
CA THR A 73 11.23 5.59 -1.40
C THR A 73 11.84 4.25 -1.00
N ASP A 74 12.21 4.07 0.27
CA ASP A 74 12.81 2.82 0.75
C ASP A 74 11.83 1.65 0.62
N LEU A 75 10.53 1.90 0.78
CA LEU A 75 9.48 0.91 0.56
C LEU A 75 9.39 0.51 -0.91
N LEU A 76 9.40 1.49 -1.80
CA LEU A 76 9.32 1.28 -3.24
C LEU A 76 10.55 0.51 -3.73
N ASP A 77 11.73 0.86 -3.26
CA ASP A 77 12.97 0.18 -3.59
C ASP A 77 13.00 -1.25 -3.05
N TYR A 78 12.54 -1.46 -1.81
CA TYR A 78 12.40 -2.79 -1.22
C TYR A 78 11.55 -3.73 -2.10
N ILE A 79 10.43 -3.21 -2.63
CA ILE A 79 9.50 -3.95 -3.49
C ILE A 79 10.15 -4.19 -4.86
N ARG A 80 10.69 -3.15 -5.51
CA ARG A 80 11.31 -3.22 -6.84
C ARG A 80 12.50 -4.20 -6.88
N ILE A 81 13.34 -4.18 -5.86
CA ILE A 81 14.48 -5.12 -5.73
C ILE A 81 13.97 -6.56 -5.70
N ARG A 82 12.87 -6.84 -4.99
CA ARG A 82 12.27 -8.19 -4.94
C ARG A 82 11.68 -8.59 -6.28
N VAL A 83 10.92 -7.71 -6.93
CA VAL A 83 10.41 -7.95 -8.29
C VAL A 83 11.56 -8.33 -9.24
N GLY A 84 12.66 -7.59 -9.20
CA GLY A 84 13.86 -7.90 -10.00
C GLY A 84 14.44 -9.27 -9.67
N ARG A 85 14.67 -9.58 -8.39
CA ARG A 85 15.21 -10.88 -7.93
C ARG A 85 14.31 -12.07 -8.24
N ASN A 86 12.99 -11.86 -8.24
CA ASN A 86 12.01 -12.90 -8.54
C ASN A 86 11.67 -12.99 -10.05
N THR A 87 12.36 -12.23 -10.89
CA THR A 87 12.29 -12.32 -12.36
C THR A 87 13.56 -12.96 -12.88
N VAL A 88 13.47 -14.20 -13.38
CA VAL A 88 14.60 -14.95 -13.94
C VAL A 88 14.44 -15.04 -15.45
N ARG A 89 15.50 -14.69 -16.20
CA ARG A 89 15.57 -14.92 -17.65
C ARG A 89 16.18 -16.29 -17.92
N ALA A 90 15.50 -17.10 -18.71
CA ALA A 90 15.98 -18.40 -19.19
C ALA A 90 15.83 -18.44 -20.72
N GLY A 91 16.90 -18.08 -21.44
CA GLY A 91 16.85 -17.83 -22.87
C GLY A 91 15.90 -16.68 -23.21
N ASN A 92 14.95 -16.93 -24.12
CA ASN A 92 13.90 -15.97 -24.49
C ASN A 92 12.70 -15.96 -23.53
N ASN A 93 12.67 -16.85 -22.53
CA ASN A 93 11.57 -16.94 -21.58
C ASN A 93 11.86 -16.16 -20.30
N VAL A 94 10.83 -15.50 -19.77
CA VAL A 94 10.87 -14.80 -18.48
C VAL A 94 10.03 -15.59 -17.47
N ILE A 95 10.68 -16.12 -16.45
CA ILE A 95 10.03 -16.83 -15.35
C ILE A 95 9.84 -15.83 -14.21
N ARG A 96 8.58 -15.57 -13.83
CA ARG A 96 8.23 -14.67 -12.73
C ARG A 96 7.70 -15.48 -11.54
N LYS A 97 8.32 -15.29 -10.39
CA LYS A 97 7.95 -15.93 -9.12
C LYS A 97 7.53 -14.88 -8.10
N GLU A 98 6.88 -15.31 -7.02
CA GLU A 98 6.57 -14.46 -5.85
C GLU A 98 6.15 -13.02 -6.23
N TRP A 99 6.95 -12.00 -5.85
CA TRP A 99 6.66 -10.58 -6.07
C TRP A 99 6.54 -10.19 -7.55
N ALA A 100 7.20 -10.93 -8.45
CA ALA A 100 7.11 -10.70 -9.89
C ALA A 100 5.90 -11.42 -10.51
N ARG A 101 5.36 -12.45 -9.85
CA ARG A 101 4.23 -13.22 -10.38
C ARG A 101 3.00 -12.33 -10.41
N ASN A 102 2.24 -12.41 -11.50
CA ASN A 102 1.02 -11.61 -11.72
C ASN A 102 1.22 -10.09 -11.51
N ASN A 103 2.44 -9.58 -11.70
CA ASN A 103 2.81 -8.18 -11.48
C ASN A 103 2.56 -7.62 -10.05
N ILE A 104 2.35 -8.48 -9.04
CA ILE A 104 1.97 -8.08 -7.67
C ILE A 104 2.83 -6.94 -7.11
N GLY A 105 4.16 -7.07 -7.19
CA GLY A 105 5.07 -6.06 -6.66
C GLY A 105 5.06 -4.77 -7.47
N ILE A 106 4.82 -4.84 -8.78
CA ILE A 106 4.69 -3.64 -9.63
C ILE A 106 3.40 -2.91 -9.27
N ASP A 107 2.29 -3.64 -9.18
CA ASP A 107 0.97 -3.08 -8.86
C ASP A 107 0.96 -2.46 -7.45
N LEU A 108 1.59 -3.14 -6.48
CA LEU A 108 1.76 -2.60 -5.13
C LEU A 108 2.63 -1.33 -5.14
N ALA A 109 3.77 -1.34 -5.82
CA ALA A 109 4.64 -0.17 -5.88
C ALA A 109 3.92 1.04 -6.51
N GLN A 110 3.16 0.82 -7.58
CA GLN A 110 2.36 1.87 -8.22
C GLN A 110 1.30 2.42 -7.28
N LEU A 111 0.55 1.55 -6.59
CA LEU A 111 -0.45 1.99 -5.61
C LEU A 111 0.17 2.82 -4.48
N LEU A 112 1.34 2.42 -3.98
CA LEU A 112 2.04 3.19 -2.96
C LEU A 112 2.55 4.52 -3.51
N GLU A 113 3.06 4.59 -4.74
CA GLU A 113 3.45 5.85 -5.38
C GLU A 113 2.26 6.80 -5.54
N ASP A 114 1.12 6.27 -5.98
CA ASP A 114 -0.12 7.00 -6.20
C ASP A 114 -0.72 7.62 -4.93
N LEU A 115 -0.38 7.09 -3.74
CA LEU A 115 -0.79 7.69 -2.46
C LEU A 115 -0.14 9.07 -2.23
N ARG A 116 0.96 9.38 -2.91
CA ARG A 116 1.56 10.71 -2.88
C ARG A 116 0.60 11.77 -3.41
N ASP A 117 -0.14 11.45 -4.48
CA ASP A 117 -1.13 12.38 -5.04
C ASP A 117 -2.27 12.62 -4.05
N GLN A 118 -2.64 11.63 -3.24
CA GLN A 118 -3.65 11.79 -2.20
C GLN A 118 -3.15 12.70 -1.08
N ALA A 119 -1.88 12.56 -0.68
CA ALA A 119 -1.25 13.47 0.27
C ALA A 119 -1.22 14.92 -0.25
N ILE A 120 -0.87 15.11 -1.53
CA ILE A 120 -0.86 16.42 -2.20
C ILE A 120 -2.28 17.00 -2.27
N LYS A 121 -3.27 16.21 -2.68
CA LYS A 121 -4.68 16.64 -2.77
C LYS A 121 -5.23 17.04 -1.39
N HIS A 122 -4.85 16.33 -0.33
CA HIS A 122 -5.32 16.60 1.04
C HIS A 122 -4.68 17.86 1.65
N LEU A 123 -3.36 18.01 1.51
CA LEU A 123 -2.62 19.13 2.11
C LEU A 123 -2.62 20.39 1.23
N GLY A 124 -2.88 20.24 -0.07
CA GLY A 124 -2.79 21.27 -1.08
C GLY A 124 -1.39 21.42 -1.67
N ASN A 125 -1.31 21.90 -2.91
CA ASN A 125 -0.04 22.08 -3.65
C ASN A 125 0.92 23.10 -3.01
N SER A 126 0.42 23.99 -2.15
CA SER A 126 1.23 24.96 -1.41
C SER A 126 1.85 24.40 -0.14
N ALA A 127 1.53 23.15 0.22
CA ALA A 127 2.12 22.49 1.39
C ALA A 127 3.61 22.24 1.17
N GLY A 128 4.41 22.36 2.23
CA GLY A 128 5.83 22.07 2.17
C GLY A 128 6.10 20.59 1.81
N ALA A 129 7.16 20.35 1.04
CA ALA A 129 7.53 19.00 0.58
C ALA A 129 7.67 17.98 1.72
N ASN A 130 8.13 18.42 2.90
CA ASN A 130 8.25 17.56 4.09
C ASN A 130 6.89 17.07 4.59
N ALA A 131 5.86 17.93 4.64
CA ALA A 131 4.53 17.54 5.10
C ALA A 131 3.89 16.53 4.14
N ILE A 132 4.06 16.73 2.83
CA ILE A 132 3.60 15.77 1.80
C ILE A 132 4.31 14.43 1.97
N ARG A 133 5.64 14.43 2.16
CA ARG A 133 6.43 13.22 2.37
C ARG A 133 6.00 12.44 3.62
N GLU A 134 5.76 13.15 4.72
CA GLU A 134 5.32 12.56 5.98
C GLU A 134 3.94 11.91 5.85
N LEU A 135 2.96 12.64 5.28
CA LEU A 135 1.62 12.10 5.06
C LEU A 135 1.62 10.95 4.05
N HIS A 136 2.43 11.04 2.99
CA HIS A 136 2.57 9.95 2.01
C HIS A 136 3.06 8.67 2.71
N LEU A 137 4.08 8.76 3.56
CA LEU A 137 4.57 7.63 4.33
C LEU A 137 3.51 7.07 5.31
N GLU A 138 2.75 7.93 5.98
CA GLU A 138 1.65 7.50 6.84
C GLU A 138 0.58 6.72 6.08
N LEU A 139 0.19 7.18 4.89
CA LEU A 139 -0.75 6.49 4.02
C LEU A 139 -0.20 5.13 3.56
N CYS A 140 1.09 5.06 3.19
CA CYS A 140 1.74 3.80 2.82
C CYS A 140 1.75 2.80 4.00
N ARG A 141 2.07 3.26 5.21
CA ARG A 141 2.03 2.43 6.43
C ARG A 141 0.63 1.90 6.70
N GLU A 142 -0.38 2.76 6.58
CA GLU A 142 -1.78 2.35 6.79
C GLU A 142 -2.22 1.31 5.75
N PHE A 143 -1.89 1.52 4.47
CA PHE A 143 -2.16 0.55 3.41
C PHE A 143 -1.49 -0.80 3.69
N ILE A 144 -0.20 -0.80 4.02
CA ILE A 144 0.58 -2.01 4.29
C ILE A 144 0.04 -2.74 5.53
N LYS A 145 -0.35 -2.01 6.58
CA LYS A 145 -0.98 -2.59 7.79
C LYS A 145 -2.22 -3.41 7.42
N HIS A 146 -3.13 -2.83 6.63
CA HIS A 146 -4.32 -3.53 6.19
C HIS A 146 -4.01 -4.69 5.23
N LEU A 147 -3.09 -4.50 4.29
CA LEU A 147 -2.63 -5.54 3.36
C LEU A 147 -2.09 -6.77 4.10
N VAL A 148 -1.24 -6.56 5.11
CA VAL A 148 -0.69 -7.64 5.93
C VAL A 148 -1.80 -8.37 6.67
N GLY A 149 -2.71 -7.63 7.31
CA GLY A 149 -3.85 -8.20 8.03
C GLY A 149 -4.72 -9.07 7.13
N TYR A 150 -5.08 -8.58 5.94
CA TYR A 150 -5.87 -9.33 4.97
C TYR A 150 -5.12 -10.55 4.42
N PHE A 151 -3.85 -10.39 4.05
CA PHE A 151 -3.03 -11.51 3.59
C PHE A 151 -2.96 -12.62 4.64
N GLU A 152 -2.77 -12.26 5.91
CA GLU A 152 -2.72 -13.25 6.99
C GLU A 152 -4.06 -13.93 7.27
N PHE A 153 -5.15 -13.18 7.15
CA PHE A 153 -6.50 -13.74 7.23
C PHE A 153 -6.71 -14.78 6.11
N GLU A 154 -6.39 -14.43 4.85
CA GLU A 154 -6.55 -15.31 3.70
C GLU A 154 -5.73 -16.61 3.83
N ILE A 155 -4.47 -16.55 4.25
CA ILE A 155 -3.65 -17.76 4.45
C ILE A 155 -4.10 -18.60 5.66
N SER A 156 -4.78 -18.00 6.64
CA SER A 156 -5.24 -18.73 7.84
C SER A 156 -6.41 -19.68 7.55
N GLY A 157 -7.05 -19.54 6.37
CA GLY A 157 -8.11 -20.43 5.94
C GLY A 157 -9.43 -20.25 6.70
N VAL A 158 -9.58 -19.16 7.48
CA VAL A 158 -10.88 -18.76 8.05
C VAL A 158 -11.76 -18.27 6.90
N LYS A 159 -12.38 -19.22 6.20
CA LYS A 159 -13.41 -18.93 5.21
C LYS A 159 -14.58 -18.28 5.94
N ASN A 160 -14.98 -17.09 5.51
CA ASN A 160 -16.28 -16.53 5.88
C ASN A 160 -17.34 -17.56 5.46
N GLY A 161 -17.87 -18.29 6.45
CA GLY A 161 -18.99 -19.21 6.29
C GLY A 161 -20.29 -18.45 6.07
#